data_AF-A0A2P0QGD2-F1
#
_entry.id   AF-A0A2P0QGD2-F1
#
_cell.length_a   1.000
_cell.length_b   1.000
_cell.length_c   1.000
_cell.angle_alpha   90.00
_cell.angle_beta   90.00
_cell.angle_gamma   90.00
#
_symmetry.space_group_name_H-M   'P 1'
#
loop_
_entity.id
_entity.type
_entity.pdbx_description
1 polymer ?
#
loop_
_entity_poly.entity_id
_entity_poly.type
_entity_poly.pdbx_seq_one_letter_code
_entity_poly.pdbx_strand_id
1 'polypeptide(L)'
;MSINFEKALGSAERALVYRGQRAEVLSNNIANADTRNFKARDLEFSAVLASQTKRGLDSPFSLKTTNLKHIAANELASDGQGDGLFYSTPYQPSLDQNTVDAQLEVAKFTDNEIHFESAFNRLNGAFKGLLKALRGD
;
A
#
# COMPACT_ATOMS: atom_id res chain seq x y z
N MET A 1 -20.46 -6.80 24.91
CA MET A 1 -19.66 -5.82 24.15
C MET A 1 -18.53 -6.58 23.48
N SER A 2 -18.55 -6.73 22.15
CA SER A 2 -17.41 -7.30 21.42
C SER A 2 -16.37 -6.22 21.18
N ILE A 3 -15.12 -6.49 21.55
CA ILE A 3 -14.00 -5.61 21.23
C ILE A 3 -13.70 -5.79 19.74
N ASN A 4 -14.00 -4.76 18.94
CA ASN A 4 -13.69 -4.77 17.51
C ASN A 4 -12.22 -4.40 17.32
N PHE A 5 -11.35 -5.41 17.25
CA PHE A 5 -9.89 -5.25 17.13
C PHE A 5 -9.50 -4.41 15.91
N GLU A 6 -10.13 -4.62 14.76
CA GLU A 6 -9.86 -3.81 13.55
C GLU A 6 -10.15 -2.32 13.74
N LYS A 7 -11.16 -1.97 14.55
CA LYS A 7 -11.48 -0.58 14.87
C LYS A 7 -10.50 0.01 15.89
N ALA A 8 -9.98 -0.81 16.80
CA ALA A 8 -9.04 -0.41 17.85
C ALA A 8 -7.59 -0.27 17.34
N LEU A 9 -7.16 -1.15 16.43
CA LEU A 9 -5.84 -1.12 15.79
C LEU A 9 -5.80 -0.15 14.59
N GLY A 10 -6.97 0.15 14.02
CA GLY A 10 -7.16 1.20 13.01
C GLY A 10 -6.40 0.93 11.71
N SER A 11 -5.89 2.01 11.10
CA SER A 11 -5.11 1.94 9.85
C SER A 11 -3.61 1.64 10.08
N ALA A 12 -3.15 1.56 11.34
CA ALA A 12 -1.73 1.42 11.66
C ALA A 12 -1.16 0.05 11.24
N GLU A 13 -1.92 -1.02 11.47
CA GLU A 13 -1.54 -2.39 11.06
C GLU A 13 -1.40 -2.47 9.53
N ARG A 14 -2.42 -1.98 8.80
CA ARG A 14 -2.41 -1.95 7.34
C ARG A 14 -1.28 -1.08 6.79
N ALA A 15 -1.02 0.07 7.42
CA ALA A 15 0.11 0.91 7.06
C ALA A 15 1.45 0.17 7.25
N LEU A 16 1.61 -0.58 8.34
CA LEU A 16 2.84 -1.34 8.60
C LEU A 16 3.10 -2.42 7.55
N VAL A 17 2.07 -3.23 7.22
CA VAL A 17 2.17 -4.26 6.17
C VAL A 17 2.57 -3.62 4.84
N TYR A 18 1.92 -2.51 4.48
CA TYR A 18 2.20 -1.82 3.23
C TYR A 18 3.62 -1.22 3.17
N ARG A 19 4.07 -0.63 4.28
CA ARG A 19 5.44 -0.11 4.37
C ARG A 19 6.48 -1.23 4.25
N GLY A 20 6.17 -2.43 4.74
CA GLY A 20 6.97 -3.63 4.48
C GLY A 20 7.02 -4.00 2.99
N GLN A 21 5.88 -4.05 2.31
CA GLN A 21 5.82 -4.33 0.86
C GLN A 21 6.59 -3.29 0.04
N ARG A 22 6.47 -2.00 0.39
CA ARG A 22 7.23 -0.93 -0.27
C ARG A 22 8.72 -1.07 -0.05
N ALA A 23 9.16 -1.47 1.14
CA ALA A 23 10.58 -1.74 1.40
C ALA A 23 11.13 -2.85 0.50
N GLU A 24 10.36 -3.91 0.25
CA GLU A 24 10.73 -5.00 -0.66
C GLU A 24 10.89 -4.49 -2.11
N VAL A 25 9.94 -3.69 -2.59
CA VAL A 25 9.99 -3.11 -3.94
C VAL A 25 11.18 -2.18 -4.11
N LEU A 26 11.41 -1.28 -3.16
CA LEU A 26 12.55 -0.36 -3.18
C LEU A 26 13.88 -1.12 -3.09
N SER A 27 13.96 -2.16 -2.26
CA SER A 27 15.14 -3.03 -2.17
C SER A 27 15.42 -3.74 -3.50
N ASN A 28 14.38 -4.22 -4.18
CA ASN A 28 14.50 -4.83 -5.51
C ASN A 28 15.03 -3.82 -6.54
N ASN A 29 14.54 -2.57 -6.52
CA ASN A 29 15.05 -1.52 -7.39
C ASN A 29 16.53 -1.23 -7.12
N ILE A 30 16.93 -1.08 -5.85
CA ILE A 30 18.32 -0.80 -5.45
C ILE A 30 19.24 -1.95 -5.89
N ALA A 31 18.83 -3.20 -5.68
CA ALA A 31 19.62 -4.37 -6.08
C ALA A 31 19.82 -4.45 -7.60
N ASN A 32 18.85 -3.97 -8.37
CA ASN A 32 18.87 -3.94 -9.83
C ASN A 32 19.35 -2.61 -10.43
N ALA A 33 19.90 -1.71 -9.61
CA ALA A 33 20.36 -0.38 -10.05
C ALA A 33 21.49 -0.43 -11.11
N ASP A 34 22.24 -1.53 -11.20
CA ASP A 34 23.29 -1.70 -12.21
C ASP A 34 22.90 -2.71 -13.31
N THR A 35 21.60 -3.01 -13.43
CA THR A 35 21.09 -3.94 -14.44
C THR A 35 20.55 -3.22 -15.67
N ARG A 36 21.04 -3.64 -16.86
CA ARG A 36 20.62 -3.05 -18.14
C ARG A 36 19.13 -3.26 -18.38
N ASN A 37 18.47 -2.29 -18.99
CA ASN A 37 17.03 -2.30 -19.34
C ASN A 37 16.05 -2.43 -18.16
N PHE A 38 16.48 -2.28 -16.91
CA PHE A 38 15.59 -2.42 -15.76
C PHE A 38 14.67 -1.21 -15.59
N LYS A 39 13.44 -1.46 -15.12
CA LYS A 39 12.39 -0.46 -14.91
C LYS A 39 11.95 -0.42 -13.46
N ALA A 40 12.29 0.67 -12.78
CA ALA A 40 11.92 0.90 -11.39
C ALA A 40 10.39 0.91 -11.20
N ARG A 41 9.93 0.28 -10.13
CA ARG A 41 8.52 0.30 -9.71
C ARG A 41 8.40 0.94 -8.33
N ASP A 42 7.28 1.58 -8.03
CA ASP A 42 6.98 2.07 -6.68
C ASP A 42 5.52 1.80 -6.33
N LEU A 43 5.26 1.79 -5.04
CA LEU A 43 3.96 1.60 -4.42
C LEU A 43 3.49 2.97 -3.87
N GLU A 44 2.41 3.50 -4.44
CA GLU A 44 1.81 4.78 -4.03
C GLU A 44 0.85 4.61 -2.83
N PHE A 45 1.33 4.95 -1.62
CA PHE A 45 0.59 4.74 -0.37
C PHE A 45 -0.77 5.42 -0.36
N SER A 46 -0.84 6.62 -0.93
CA SER A 46 -2.04 7.45 -0.98
C SER A 46 -3.15 6.77 -1.80
N ALA A 47 -2.79 6.21 -2.95
CA ALA A 47 -3.68 5.47 -3.84
C ALA A 47 -4.20 4.19 -3.16
N VAL A 48 -3.32 3.47 -2.46
CA VAL A 48 -3.70 2.21 -1.79
C VAL A 48 -4.60 2.48 -0.59
N LEU A 49 -4.29 3.47 0.25
CA LEU A 49 -5.18 3.88 1.36
C LEU A 49 -6.55 4.33 0.87
N ALA A 50 -6.59 5.12 -0.21
CA ALA A 50 -7.83 5.56 -0.82
C ALA A 50 -8.64 4.36 -1.36
N SER A 51 -8.00 3.39 -2.01
CA SER A 51 -8.66 2.17 -2.51
C SER A 51 -9.24 1.31 -1.39
N GLN A 52 -8.54 1.21 -0.25
CA GLN A 52 -8.96 0.42 0.91
C GLN A 52 -10.04 1.12 1.72
N THR A 53 -10.00 2.46 1.80
CA THR A 53 -11.05 3.26 2.45
C THR A 53 -12.34 3.23 1.63
N LYS A 54 -12.23 3.33 0.29
CA LYS A 54 -13.37 3.20 -0.62
C LYS A 54 -14.04 1.83 -0.51
N ARG A 55 -13.27 0.75 -0.39
CA ARG A 55 -13.81 -0.61 -0.21
C ARG A 55 -14.70 -0.78 1.05
N GLY A 56 -14.52 0.07 2.07
CA GLY A 56 -15.36 0.08 3.27
C GLY A 56 -16.57 1.04 3.21
N LEU A 57 -16.57 1.99 2.28
CA LEU A 57 -17.67 2.94 2.04
C LEU A 57 -18.60 2.45 0.91
N ASP A 58 -18.03 1.86 -0.13
CA ASP A 58 -18.74 1.23 -1.24
C ASP A 58 -19.05 -0.21 -0.88
N SER A 59 -20.06 -0.41 -0.02
CA SER A 59 -20.81 -1.66 -0.11
C SER A 59 -21.42 -1.65 -1.52
N PRO A 60 -21.06 -2.60 -2.42
CA PRO A 60 -21.43 -2.49 -3.82
C PRO A 60 -22.95 -2.42 -3.89
N PHE A 61 -23.45 -1.28 -4.36
CA PHE A 61 -24.86 -1.11 -4.67
C PHE A 61 -25.10 -1.90 -5.97
N SER A 62 -25.14 -3.23 -5.83
CA SER A 62 -25.32 -4.14 -6.94
C SER A 62 -26.70 -3.93 -7.50
N LEU A 63 -26.76 -3.30 -8.68
CA LEU A 63 -28.01 -3.09 -9.39
C LEU A 63 -28.50 -4.45 -9.88
N LYS A 64 -29.67 -4.89 -9.38
CA LYS A 64 -30.30 -6.12 -9.86
C LYS A 64 -30.66 -5.97 -11.33
N THR A 65 -30.08 -6.78 -12.20
CA THR A 65 -30.49 -6.88 -13.59
C THR A 65 -31.80 -7.67 -13.68
N THR A 66 -32.86 -7.00 -14.11
CA THR A 66 -34.21 -7.60 -14.20
C THR A 66 -34.46 -8.30 -15.54
N ASN A 67 -33.59 -8.11 -16.53
CA ASN A 67 -33.70 -8.69 -17.85
C ASN A 67 -32.32 -9.05 -18.41
N LEU A 68 -32.24 -10.14 -19.17
CA LEU A 68 -31.03 -10.64 -19.82
C LEU A 68 -30.43 -9.66 -20.84
N LYS A 69 -31.22 -8.73 -21.38
CA LYS A 69 -30.75 -7.67 -22.29
C LYS A 69 -30.26 -6.41 -21.58
N HIS A 70 -30.39 -6.32 -20.26
CA HIS A 70 -29.84 -5.18 -19.53
C HIS A 70 -28.33 -5.29 -19.47
N ILE A 71 -27.64 -4.17 -19.69
CA ILE A 71 -26.21 -4.05 -19.47
C ILE A 71 -26.02 -4.24 -17.96
N ALA A 72 -25.44 -5.38 -17.57
CA ALA A 72 -24.99 -5.53 -16.20
C ALA A 72 -23.98 -4.41 -15.94
N ALA A 73 -24.22 -3.62 -14.90
CA ALA A 73 -23.15 -2.90 -14.24
C ALA A 73 -22.26 -3.94 -13.57
N ASN A 74 -21.56 -4.73 -14.38
CA ASN A 74 -20.33 -5.30 -13.94
C ASN A 74 -19.48 -4.04 -13.78
N GLU A 75 -19.31 -3.61 -12.52
CA GLU A 75 -18.14 -2.82 -12.17
C GLU A 75 -17.03 -3.44 -12.99
N LEU A 76 -16.44 -2.64 -13.86
CA LEU A 76 -15.21 -3.02 -14.53
C LEU A 76 -14.33 -3.40 -13.35
N ALA A 77 -14.31 -4.70 -13.01
CA ALA A 77 -13.45 -5.26 -12.02
C ALA A 77 -12.14 -4.73 -12.48
N SER A 78 -11.61 -3.80 -11.70
CA SER A 78 -10.49 -2.97 -12.10
C SER A 78 -9.36 -3.96 -12.34
N ASP A 79 -9.26 -4.42 -13.58
CA ASP A 79 -8.34 -5.44 -14.05
C ASP A 79 -6.93 -4.83 -14.13
N GLY A 80 -6.81 -3.56 -13.72
CA GLY A 80 -5.64 -3.06 -13.00
C GLY A 80 -5.52 -3.67 -11.60
N GLN A 81 -5.56 -5.00 -11.49
CA GLN A 81 -5.01 -5.74 -10.36
C GLN A 81 -3.47 -5.72 -10.45
N GLY A 82 -2.90 -4.57 -10.75
CA GLY A 82 -1.46 -4.34 -10.70
C GLY A 82 -1.11 -3.77 -9.35
N ASP A 83 -1.36 -4.51 -8.25
CA ASP A 83 -0.78 -4.35 -6.90
C ASP A 83 -0.53 -2.92 -6.34
N GLY A 84 -1.17 -1.87 -6.87
CA GLY A 84 -0.70 -0.49 -6.70
C GLY A 84 0.75 -0.23 -7.17
N LEU A 85 1.35 -1.14 -7.95
CA LEU A 85 2.70 -1.05 -8.48
C LEU A 85 2.70 -0.20 -9.75
N PHE A 86 3.16 1.03 -9.63
CA PHE A 86 3.31 1.95 -10.76
C PHE A 86 4.78 1.95 -11.21
N TYR A 87 5.01 2.09 -12.52
CA TYR A 87 6.35 2.37 -13.02
C TYR A 87 6.75 3.80 -12.65
N SER A 88 7.95 3.97 -12.12
CA SER A 88 8.48 5.28 -11.75
C SER A 88 8.93 6.06 -12.98
N THR A 89 8.62 7.37 -13.03
CA THR A 89 9.15 8.27 -14.07
C THR A 89 10.59 8.68 -13.71
N PRO A 90 11.61 8.30 -14.51
CA PRO A 90 12.99 8.63 -14.20
C PRO A 90 13.26 10.12 -14.38
N TYR A 91 13.95 10.74 -13.43
CA TYR A 91 14.46 12.11 -13.57
C TYR A 91 15.69 12.18 -14.49
N GLN A 92 16.54 11.14 -14.42
CA GLN A 92 17.73 11.02 -15.26
C GLN A 92 17.75 9.61 -15.88
N PRO A 93 17.33 9.45 -17.15
CA PRO A 93 17.42 8.17 -17.82
C PRO A 93 18.88 7.82 -18.10
N SER A 94 19.28 6.62 -17.70
CA SER A 94 20.62 6.11 -17.96
C SER A 94 20.79 5.71 -19.43
N LEU A 95 22.03 5.77 -19.93
CA LEU A 95 22.37 5.44 -21.33
C LEU A 95 22.05 3.97 -21.68
N ASP A 96 22.00 3.09 -20.68
CA ASP A 96 21.73 1.66 -20.76
C ASP A 96 20.23 1.30 -20.66
N GLN A 97 19.35 2.30 -20.78
CA GLN A 97 17.90 2.18 -20.64
C GLN A 97 17.42 1.73 -19.26
N ASN A 98 18.28 1.79 -18.23
CA ASN A 98 17.86 1.65 -16.84
C ASN A 98 17.15 2.95 -16.38
N THR A 99 16.06 2.79 -15.63
CA THR A 99 15.31 3.93 -15.05
C THR A 99 15.47 4.04 -13.54
N VAL A 100 16.28 3.18 -12.92
CA VAL A 100 16.64 3.27 -11.50
C VAL A 100 17.71 4.33 -11.29
N ASP A 101 17.46 5.20 -10.32
CA ASP A 101 18.46 6.08 -9.74
C ASP A 101 18.79 5.56 -8.34
N ALA A 102 20.01 5.03 -8.16
CA ALA A 102 20.43 4.39 -6.91
C ALA A 102 20.33 5.34 -5.70
N GLN A 103 20.69 6.61 -5.87
CA GLN A 103 20.71 7.57 -4.75
C GLN A 103 19.29 7.95 -4.35
N LEU A 104 18.42 8.15 -5.35
CA LEU A 104 17.01 8.42 -5.12
C LEU A 104 16.29 7.22 -4.48
N GLU A 105 16.55 6.00 -4.94
CA GLU A 105 15.94 4.80 -4.37
C GLU A 105 16.40 4.55 -2.93
N VAL A 106 17.68 4.80 -2.61
CA VAL A 106 18.17 4.76 -1.21
C VAL A 106 17.47 5.83 -0.36
N ALA A 107 17.30 7.06 -0.86
CA ALA A 107 16.58 8.09 -0.15
C ALA A 107 15.11 7.69 0.14
N LYS A 108 14.40 7.17 -0.87
CA LYS A 108 13.03 6.65 -0.69
C LYS A 108 12.96 5.49 0.31
N PHE A 109 13.96 4.61 0.31
CA PHE A 109 14.04 3.50 1.25
C PHE A 109 14.16 4.01 2.69
N THR A 110 15.08 4.95 2.94
CA THR A 110 15.24 5.56 4.28
C THR A 110 13.99 6.30 4.75
N ASP A 111 13.29 7.02 3.85
CA ASP A 111 12.02 7.68 4.17
C ASP A 111 10.94 6.65 4.55
N ASN A 112 10.89 5.54 3.82
CA ASN A 112 9.98 4.44 4.12
C ASN A 112 10.27 3.76 5.46
N GLU A 113 11.54 3.63 5.85
CA GLU A 113 11.94 3.13 7.17
C GLU A 113 11.43 4.01 8.32
N ILE A 114 11.59 5.34 8.20
CA ILE A 114 11.09 6.31 9.20
C ILE A 114 9.57 6.15 9.39
N HIS A 115 8.85 5.98 8.28
CA HIS A 115 7.41 5.76 8.29
C HIS A 115 7.01 4.39 8.86
N PHE A 116 7.78 3.34 8.58
CA PHE A 116 7.57 2.01 9.13
C PHE A 116 7.73 2.01 10.65
N GLU A 117 8.83 2.58 11.16
CA GLU A 117 9.09 2.81 12.59
C GLU A 117 7.93 3.54 13.27
N SER A 118 7.47 4.64 12.65
CA SER A 118 6.35 5.43 13.16
C SER A 118 5.05 4.63 13.23
N ALA A 119 4.75 3.81 12.21
CA ALA A 119 3.58 2.94 12.18
C ALA A 119 3.67 1.84 13.23
N PHE A 120 4.84 1.24 13.41
CA PHE A 120 5.11 0.21 14.42
C PHE A 120 4.94 0.76 15.84
N ASN A 121 5.51 1.93 16.13
CA ASN A 121 5.39 2.57 17.43
C ASN A 121 3.92 2.89 17.78
N ARG A 122 3.13 3.36 16.80
CA ARG A 122 1.68 3.56 16.96
C ARG A 122 0.95 2.26 17.27
N LEU A 123 1.24 1.21 16.50
CA LEU A 123 0.64 -0.12 16.68
C LEU A 123 0.92 -0.68 18.08
N ASN A 124 2.19 -0.60 18.52
CA ASN A 124 2.62 -1.03 19.84
C ASN A 124 1.92 -0.24 20.95
N GLY A 125 1.77 1.08 20.79
CA GLY A 125 0.99 1.92 21.71
C GLY A 125 -0.48 1.50 21.81
N ALA A 126 -1.12 1.17 20.68
CA ALA A 126 -2.51 0.69 20.65
C ALA A 126 -2.66 -0.65 21.39
N PHE A 127 -1.74 -1.59 21.18
CA PHE A 127 -1.73 -2.87 21.91
C PHE A 127 -1.55 -2.68 23.42
N LYS A 128 -0.61 -1.83 23.84
CA LYS A 128 -0.42 -1.50 25.25
C LYS A 128 -1.67 -0.87 25.87
N GLY A 129 -2.34 0.01 25.13
CA GLY A 129 -3.61 0.62 25.54
C GLY A 129 -4.73 -0.41 25.72
N LEU A 130 -4.88 -1.35 24.78
CA LEU A 130 -5.84 -2.46 24.86
C LEU A 130 -5.55 -3.38 26.05
N LEU A 131 -4.28 -3.75 26.25
CA LEU A 131 -3.84 -4.56 27.39
C LEU A 131 -4.15 -3.87 28.73
N LYS A 132 -3.90 -2.57 28.82
CA LYS A 132 -4.22 -1.76 29.99
C LYS A 132 -5.73 -1.74 30.26
N ALA A 133 -6.54 -1.47 29.23
CA ALA A 133 -7.99 -1.48 29.33
C ALA A 133 -8.57 -2.85 29.71
N LEU A 134 -7.96 -3.95 29.26
CA LEU A 134 -8.37 -5.31 29.62
C LEU A 134 -8.00 -5.66 31.07
N ARG A 135 -6.85 -5.19 31.56
CA ARG A 135 -6.41 -5.40 32.95
C ARG A 135 -7.15 -4.52 33.96
N GLY A 136 -7.68 -3.37 33.54
CA GLY A 136 -8.44 -2.46 34.40
C GLY A 136 -7.59 -1.45 35.18
N ASP A 137 -6.35 -1.21 34.75
CA ASP A 137 -5.46 -0.15 35.26
C ASP A 137 -5.64 1.19 34.52
#